data_AF-A0A1S3QTG7-F1
#
_entry.id   AF-A0A1S3QTG7-F1
#
_cell.length_a   1.000
_cell.length_b   1.000
_cell.length_c   1.000
_cell.angle_alpha   90.00
_cell.angle_beta   90.00
_cell.angle_gamma   90.00
#
_symmetry.space_group_name_H-M   'P 1'
#
loop_
_entity.id
_entity.type
_entity.pdbx_description
1 polymer ?
#
loop_
_entity_poly.entity_id
_entity_poly.type
_entity_poly.pdbx_seq_one_letter_code
_entity_poly.pdbx_strand_id
1 'polypeptide(L)'
;MPKCAEDGSYVALQCLGKSCFCQDLLGERHATIPVGQTVQCPPPLSPLPSPGPAPGSCSLAVAEVDQFQEEAERLVLLSNSSHVPLGYSYLLAEGLRLTSDELLHALSSSDQTTLLSDRLLSHSHSALRLAAHSTLRFYWQSQQAASVEERQSLLLGYQPYRPQCDAHRQWLPTQCHPST
;
A
#
# COMPACT_ATOMS: atom_id res chain seq x y z
N MET A 1 -12.12 3.59 -13.77
CA MET A 1 -11.61 4.49 -12.72
C MET A 1 -10.70 5.54 -13.35
N PRO A 2 -10.61 6.75 -12.76
CA PRO A 2 -9.69 7.78 -13.23
C PRO A 2 -8.23 7.39 -12.97
N LYS A 3 -7.35 7.72 -13.92
CA LYS A 3 -5.90 7.51 -13.79
C LYS A 3 -5.30 8.53 -12.82
N CYS A 4 -4.50 8.05 -11.89
CA CYS A 4 -3.73 8.86 -10.96
C CYS A 4 -2.29 9.02 -11.46
N ALA A 5 -1.65 10.14 -11.12
CA ALA A 5 -0.20 10.27 -11.12
C ALA A 5 0.39 9.61 -9.86
N GLU A 6 1.72 9.46 -9.80
CA GLU A 6 2.41 8.82 -8.67
C GLU A 6 2.24 9.57 -7.36
N ASP A 7 2.00 10.88 -7.41
CA ASP A 7 1.71 11.72 -6.25
C ASP A 7 0.26 11.59 -5.74
N GLY A 8 -0.56 10.77 -6.40
CA GLY A 8 -1.97 10.58 -6.08
C GLY A 8 -2.89 11.69 -6.62
N SER A 9 -2.37 12.62 -7.41
CA SER A 9 -3.21 13.59 -8.12
C SER A 9 -3.88 12.94 -9.35
N TYR A 10 -5.02 13.49 -9.79
CA TYR A 10 -5.63 13.03 -11.04
C TYR A 10 -4.79 13.45 -12.24
N VAL A 11 -4.58 12.54 -13.19
CA VAL A 11 -4.06 12.91 -14.50
C VAL A 11 -5.09 13.80 -15.19
N ALA A 12 -4.65 14.97 -15.67
CA ALA A 12 -5.55 15.97 -16.23
C ALA A 12 -6.37 15.45 -17.43
N LEU A 13 -5.78 14.56 -18.24
CA LEU A 13 -6.48 13.91 -19.36
C LEU A 13 -6.91 12.50 -18.97
N GLN A 14 -8.22 12.27 -18.95
CA GLN A 14 -8.82 10.97 -18.66
C GLN A 14 -9.52 10.44 -19.91
N CYS A 15 -9.29 9.17 -20.25
CA CYS A 15 -9.90 8.55 -21.42
C CYS A 15 -10.60 7.25 -21.04
N LEU A 16 -11.85 7.10 -21.51
CA LEU A 16 -12.64 5.89 -21.40
C LEU A 16 -12.94 5.38 -22.81
N GLY A 17 -12.23 4.33 -23.24
CA GLY A 17 -12.33 3.80 -24.59
C GLY A 17 -11.91 4.83 -25.64
N LYS A 18 -12.88 5.31 -26.45
CA LYS A 18 -12.66 6.30 -27.52
C LYS A 18 -13.13 7.72 -27.16
N SER A 19 -13.36 8.01 -25.89
CA SER A 19 -13.80 9.31 -25.41
C SER A 19 -12.85 9.81 -24.34
N CYS A 20 -12.35 11.03 -24.50
CA CYS A 20 -11.46 11.66 -23.52
C CYS A 20 -12.12 12.92 -22.94
N PHE A 21 -11.81 13.21 -21.68
CA PHE A 21 -12.29 14.38 -20.96
C PHE A 21 -11.16 14.94 -20.08
N CYS A 22 -11.25 16.23 -19.74
CA CYS A 22 -10.34 16.81 -18.76
C CYS A 22 -10.91 16.63 -17.35
N GLN A 23 -10.06 16.18 -16.43
CA GLN A 23 -10.34 15.97 -15.02
C GLN A 23 -9.57 17.03 -14.24
N ASP A 24 -10.25 17.79 -13.40
CA ASP A 24 -9.59 18.78 -12.55
C ASP A 24 -9.04 18.14 -11.24
N LEU A 25 -8.37 18.96 -10.43
CA LEU A 25 -7.80 18.54 -9.14
C LEU A 25 -8.86 18.20 -8.08
N LEU A 26 -10.13 18.51 -8.33
CA LEU A 26 -11.28 18.22 -7.47
C LEU A 26 -12.03 16.96 -7.91
N GLY A 27 -11.68 16.39 -9.07
CA GLY A 27 -12.37 15.23 -9.64
C GLY A 27 -13.60 15.58 -10.46
N GLU A 28 -13.81 16.85 -10.77
CA GLU A 28 -14.85 17.30 -11.69
C GLU A 28 -14.42 17.08 -13.15
N ARG A 29 -15.41 16.85 -14.02
CA ARG A 29 -15.20 16.55 -15.45
C ARG A 29 -15.51 17.77 -16.28
N HIS A 30 -14.49 18.33 -16.91
CA HIS A 30 -14.60 19.51 -17.75
C HIS A 30 -14.28 19.12 -19.21
N ALA A 31 -15.26 19.31 -20.10
CA ALA A 31 -15.23 19.01 -21.55
C ALA A 31 -15.11 17.51 -21.93
N THR A 32 -16.00 17.05 -22.83
CA THR A 32 -15.91 15.73 -23.48
C THR A 32 -15.50 15.93 -24.94
N ILE A 33 -14.38 15.36 -25.37
CA ILE A 33 -13.83 15.56 -26.71
C ILE A 33 -13.77 14.20 -27.45
N PRO A 34 -14.22 14.13 -28.73
CA PRO A 34 -14.08 12.94 -29.55
C PRO A 34 -12.60 12.67 -29.93
N VAL A 35 -12.22 11.39 -29.97
CA VAL A 35 -10.86 10.95 -30.30
C VAL A 35 -10.42 11.40 -31.70
N GLY A 36 -9.27 12.08 -31.79
CA GLY A 36 -8.63 12.49 -33.06
C GLY A 36 -8.12 13.94 -33.11
N GLN A 37 -8.42 14.78 -32.11
CA GLN A 37 -7.86 16.13 -31.97
C GLN A 37 -6.74 16.17 -30.93
N THR A 38 -5.73 17.03 -31.13
CA THR A 38 -4.67 17.28 -30.14
C THR A 38 -5.30 17.93 -28.91
N VAL A 39 -5.42 17.17 -27.82
CA VAL A 39 -6.03 17.65 -26.58
C VAL A 39 -4.95 18.25 -25.69
N GLN A 40 -5.10 19.54 -25.36
CA GLN A 40 -4.38 20.18 -24.27
C GLN A 40 -5.41 20.57 -23.20
N CYS A 41 -5.39 19.87 -22.07
CA CYS A 41 -6.17 20.28 -20.91
C CYS A 41 -5.55 21.57 -20.33
N PRO A 42 -6.36 22.54 -19.87
CA PRO A 42 -5.86 23.71 -19.19
C PRO A 42 -5.00 23.32 -17.99
N PRO A 43 -3.94 24.09 -17.66
CA PRO A 43 -3.17 23.85 -16.46
C PRO A 43 -4.10 23.91 -15.24
N PRO A 44 -3.85 23.08 -14.22
CA PRO A 44 -4.69 23.03 -13.04
C PRO A 44 -4.74 24.41 -12.37
N LEU A 45 -5.95 24.95 -12.20
CA LEU A 45 -6.16 26.11 -11.35
C LEU A 45 -5.92 25.68 -9.91
N SER A 46 -5.06 26.41 -9.21
CA SER A 46 -4.73 26.15 -7.81
C SER A 46 -6.01 26.10 -6.98
N PRO A 47 -6.26 25.06 -6.16
CA PRO A 47 -7.44 25.03 -5.31
C PRO A 47 -7.38 26.20 -4.31
N LEU A 48 -8.50 26.90 -4.15
CA LEU A 48 -8.69 27.85 -3.05
C LEU A 48 -8.72 27.09 -1.71
N PRO A 49 -8.12 27.63 -0.64
CA PRO A 49 -8.14 26.97 0.67
C PRO A 49 -9.55 26.94 1.23
N SER A 50 -10.04 25.76 1.59
CA SER A 50 -11.27 25.57 2.37
C SER A 50 -11.04 25.88 3.86
N PRO A 51 -12.05 26.41 4.60
CA PRO A 51 -11.89 26.78 6.01
C PRO A 51 -11.90 25.55 6.95
N GLY A 52 -11.04 25.58 7.99
CA GLY A 52 -10.70 24.49 8.95
C GLY A 52 -11.81 24.10 9.97
N PRO A 53 -11.56 23.43 11.13
CA PRO A 53 -10.30 23.17 11.88
C PRO A 53 -10.10 21.72 12.43
N ALA A 54 -9.10 21.54 13.31
CA ALA A 54 -8.59 20.35 14.07
C ALA A 54 -7.44 19.54 13.41
N PRO A 55 -6.42 19.10 14.18
CA PRO A 55 -5.34 18.24 13.68
C PRO A 55 -5.94 16.97 13.08
N GLY A 56 -5.65 16.73 11.79
CA GLY A 56 -6.52 15.93 10.93
C GLY A 56 -6.36 14.41 11.08
N SER A 57 -7.49 13.71 11.01
CA SER A 57 -7.61 12.24 10.92
C SER A 57 -6.84 11.63 9.74
N CYS A 58 -6.55 12.42 8.69
CA CYS A 58 -5.72 11.99 7.57
C CYS A 58 -4.29 11.66 8.02
N SER A 59 -3.66 12.51 8.84
CA SER A 59 -2.30 12.23 9.33
C SER A 59 -2.20 10.98 10.19
N LEU A 60 -3.24 10.70 10.98
CA LEU A 60 -3.31 9.46 11.76
C LEU A 60 -3.45 8.25 10.84
N ALA A 61 -4.30 8.34 9.81
CA ALA A 61 -4.46 7.28 8.82
C ALA A 61 -3.18 7.04 7.99
N VAL A 62 -2.46 8.11 7.62
CA VAL A 62 -1.15 8.00 6.96
C VAL A 62 -0.14 7.34 7.89
N ALA A 63 -0.08 7.75 9.16
CA ALA A 63 0.83 7.14 10.13
C ALA A 63 0.53 5.66 10.37
N GLU A 64 -0.76 5.26 10.40
CA GLU A 64 -1.17 3.86 10.51
C GLU A 64 -0.72 3.03 9.29
N VAL A 65 -0.87 3.58 8.07
CA VAL A 65 -0.41 2.92 6.84
C VAL A 65 1.12 2.84 6.77
N ASP A 66 1.81 3.91 7.18
CA ASP A 66 3.28 3.94 7.20
C ASP A 66 3.81 2.91 8.22
N GLN A 67 3.18 2.82 9.41
CA GLN A 67 3.48 1.78 10.41
C GLN A 67 3.22 0.37 9.87
N PHE A 68 2.11 0.15 9.18
CA PHE A 68 1.79 -1.14 8.56
C PHE A 68 2.84 -1.56 7.52
N GLN A 69 3.32 -0.62 6.71
CA GLN A 69 4.38 -0.89 5.73
C GLN A 69 5.71 -1.24 6.41
N GLU A 70 6.13 -0.47 7.41
CA GLU A 70 7.35 -0.74 8.17
C GLU A 70 7.30 -2.12 8.84
N GLU A 71 6.15 -2.49 9.39
CA GLU A 71 5.94 -3.79 10.00
C GLU A 71 6.02 -4.94 8.98
N ALA A 72 5.46 -4.75 7.79
CA ALA A 72 5.57 -5.73 6.72
C ALA A 72 7.02 -5.91 6.27
N GLU A 73 7.79 -4.83 6.15
CA GLU A 73 9.21 -4.89 5.80
C GLU A 73 10.04 -5.59 6.88
N ARG A 74 9.73 -5.34 8.16
CA ARG A 74 10.35 -6.07 9.28
C ARG A 74 10.09 -7.57 9.18
N LEU A 75 8.86 -7.99 8.87
CA LEU A 75 8.53 -9.40 8.66
C LEU A 75 9.27 -10.02 7.47
N VAL A 76 9.41 -9.27 6.37
CA VAL A 76 10.17 -9.71 5.19
C VAL A 76 11.65 -9.92 5.53
N LEU A 77 12.26 -8.98 6.27
CA LEU A 77 13.64 -9.09 6.73
C LEU A 77 13.86 -10.28 7.67
N LEU A 78 12.93 -10.50 8.62
CA LEU A 78 12.94 -11.67 9.48
C LEU A 78 12.78 -12.96 8.67
N SER A 79 11.88 -13.00 7.69
CA SER A 79 11.68 -14.19 6.84
C SER A 79 12.91 -14.54 6.01
N ASN A 80 13.72 -13.56 5.61
CA ASN A 80 14.94 -13.80 4.84
C ASN A 80 16.12 -14.28 5.71
N SER A 81 16.17 -13.83 6.96
CA SER A 81 17.29 -14.08 7.88
C SER A 81 17.03 -15.17 8.92
N SER A 82 15.79 -15.59 9.10
CA SER A 82 15.40 -16.57 10.12
C SER A 82 15.31 -17.98 9.56
N HIS A 83 15.65 -18.96 10.41
CA HIS A 83 15.44 -20.38 10.14
C HIS A 83 14.07 -20.87 10.62
N VAL A 84 13.06 -19.98 10.66
CA VAL A 84 11.71 -20.37 11.06
C VAL A 84 11.14 -21.33 10.01
N PRO A 85 10.72 -22.55 10.39
CA PRO A 85 10.11 -23.47 9.44
C PRO A 85 8.87 -22.83 8.81
N LEU A 86 8.74 -22.90 7.49
CA LEU A 86 7.60 -22.33 6.76
C LEU A 86 6.24 -22.85 7.28
N GLY A 87 6.20 -24.07 7.83
CA GLY A 87 5.00 -24.65 8.43
C GLY A 87 4.60 -24.05 9.78
N TYR A 88 5.47 -23.29 10.45
CA TYR A 88 5.15 -22.73 11.76
C TYR A 88 4.03 -21.68 11.68
N SER A 89 4.00 -20.84 10.64
CA SER A 89 2.90 -19.90 10.42
C SER A 89 1.55 -20.59 10.17
N TYR A 90 1.56 -21.75 9.50
CA TYR A 90 0.38 -22.59 9.33
C TYR A 90 -0.12 -23.14 10.67
N LEU A 91 0.78 -23.66 11.51
CA LEU A 91 0.43 -24.13 12.85
C LEU A 91 -0.14 -23.00 13.73
N LEU A 92 0.44 -21.79 13.65
CA LEU A 92 -0.08 -20.63 14.35
C LEU A 92 -1.51 -20.26 13.90
N ALA A 93 -1.81 -20.38 12.60
CA ALA A 93 -3.15 -20.12 12.07
C ALA A 93 -4.19 -21.14 12.57
N GLU A 94 -3.77 -22.39 12.80
CA GLU A 94 -4.58 -23.45 13.43
C GLU A 94 -4.64 -23.31 14.97
N GLY A 95 -4.04 -22.25 15.54
CA GLY A 95 -4.03 -21.98 16.98
C GLY A 95 -2.99 -22.79 17.76
N LEU A 96 -2.10 -23.51 17.07
CA LEU A 96 -1.02 -24.28 17.70
C LEU A 96 0.20 -23.37 17.91
N ARG A 97 0.52 -23.12 19.18
CA ARG A 97 1.73 -22.39 19.59
C ARG A 97 2.75 -23.39 20.10
N LEU A 98 3.88 -23.50 19.40
CA LEU A 98 5.01 -24.31 19.87
C LEU A 98 5.86 -23.48 20.83
N THR A 99 6.29 -24.10 21.91
CA THR A 99 7.23 -23.50 22.86
C THR A 99 8.65 -23.51 22.30
N SER A 100 9.53 -22.68 22.86
CA SER A 100 10.94 -22.64 22.47
C SER A 100 11.65 -23.99 22.61
N ASP A 101 11.21 -24.81 23.57
CA ASP A 101 11.74 -26.15 23.81
C ASP A 101 11.29 -27.17 22.75
N GLU A 102 10.05 -27.04 22.24
CA GLU A 102 9.47 -27.92 21.20
C GLU A 102 10.05 -27.65 19.80
N LEU A 103 10.54 -26.43 19.55
CA LEU A 103 11.20 -26.06 18.29
C LEU A 103 12.68 -26.49 18.20
N LEU A 104 13.11 -27.44 19.04
CA LEU A 104 14.37 -28.20 18.91
C LEU A 104 15.62 -27.33 18.72
N HIS A 105 15.88 -26.33 19.58
CA HIS A 105 17.14 -25.54 19.64
C HIS A 105 17.63 -24.88 18.32
N ALA A 106 16.98 -25.10 17.17
CA ALA A 106 17.29 -24.48 15.87
C ALA A 106 16.94 -22.98 15.88
N LEU A 107 16.22 -22.55 16.91
CA LEU A 107 15.81 -21.17 17.16
C LEU A 107 16.58 -20.56 18.32
N SER A 108 17.92 -20.58 18.29
CA SER A 108 18.70 -19.65 19.13
C SER A 108 18.29 -18.18 18.92
N SER A 109 17.45 -17.88 17.94
CA SER A 109 16.67 -16.64 17.76
C SER A 109 15.28 -16.65 18.43
N SER A 110 15.17 -17.09 19.69
CA SER A 110 13.90 -17.12 20.45
C SER A 110 13.10 -15.82 20.34
N ASP A 111 13.77 -14.68 20.31
CA ASP A 111 13.17 -13.35 20.21
C ASP A 111 12.48 -13.09 18.85
N GLN A 112 12.94 -13.71 17.77
CA GLN A 112 12.38 -13.45 16.44
C GLN A 112 11.06 -14.20 16.20
N THR A 113 10.94 -15.40 16.78
CA THR A 113 9.76 -16.27 16.61
C THR A 113 8.57 -15.84 17.46
N THR A 114 8.85 -15.30 18.66
CA THR A 114 7.84 -14.68 19.53
C THR A 114 7.30 -13.41 18.89
N LEU A 115 8.16 -12.54 18.35
CA LEU A 115 7.75 -11.33 17.64
C LEU A 115 6.82 -11.63 16.45
N LEU A 116 7.13 -12.66 15.65
CA LEU A 116 6.31 -13.05 14.50
C LEU A 116 4.95 -13.57 14.96
N SER A 117 4.93 -14.42 16.00
CA SER A 117 3.71 -14.99 16.57
C SER A 117 2.81 -13.91 17.19
N ASP A 118 3.37 -12.98 17.96
CA ASP A 118 2.60 -11.92 18.64
C ASP A 118 1.96 -10.95 17.64
N ARG A 119 2.63 -10.66 16.52
CA ARG A 119 2.08 -9.79 15.48
C ARG A 119 1.01 -10.47 14.64
N LEU A 120 1.27 -11.70 14.16
CA LEU A 120 0.29 -12.43 13.35
C LEU A 120 -0.93 -12.90 14.16
N LEU A 121 -0.76 -13.14 15.47
CA LEU A 121 -1.85 -13.51 16.38
C LEU A 121 -2.41 -12.32 17.17
N SER A 122 -2.07 -11.08 16.79
CA SER A 122 -2.49 -9.86 17.51
C SER A 122 -4.02 -9.64 17.53
N HIS A 123 -4.82 -10.54 16.94
CA HIS A 123 -6.28 -10.40 16.72
C HIS A 123 -6.67 -9.06 16.08
N SER A 124 -5.70 -8.34 15.52
CA SER A 124 -5.93 -7.07 14.86
C SER A 124 -6.57 -7.31 13.49
N HIS A 125 -7.43 -6.38 13.08
CA HIS A 125 -8.04 -6.43 11.75
C HIS A 125 -7.03 -6.31 10.60
N SER A 126 -5.77 -5.96 10.91
CA SER A 126 -4.66 -5.85 9.96
C SER A 126 -3.78 -7.10 9.90
N ALA A 127 -3.83 -8.03 10.85
CA ALA A 127 -2.93 -9.18 10.90
C ALA A 127 -2.95 -10.04 9.61
N LEU A 128 -4.14 -10.32 9.08
CA LEU A 128 -4.28 -11.06 7.82
C LEU A 128 -3.72 -10.26 6.63
N ARG A 129 -3.98 -8.95 6.58
CA ARG A 129 -3.46 -8.06 5.53
C ARG A 129 -1.95 -7.96 5.60
N LEU A 130 -1.40 -7.93 6.81
CA LEU A 130 0.03 -7.88 7.09
C LEU A 130 0.72 -9.17 6.63
N ALA A 131 0.15 -10.33 6.96
CA ALA A 131 0.63 -11.63 6.50
C ALA A 131 0.61 -11.72 4.96
N ALA A 132 -0.50 -11.30 4.33
CA ALA A 132 -0.63 -11.29 2.89
C ALA A 132 0.39 -10.35 2.24
N HIS A 133 0.48 -9.09 2.68
CA HIS A 133 1.36 -8.08 2.11
C HIS A 133 2.85 -8.41 2.30
N SER A 134 3.26 -8.91 3.47
CA SER A 134 4.65 -9.34 3.71
C SER A 134 5.05 -10.54 2.86
N THR A 135 4.20 -11.57 2.76
CA THR A 135 4.44 -12.75 1.89
C THR A 135 4.57 -12.32 0.43
N LEU A 136 3.68 -11.41 0.02
CA LEU A 136 3.68 -10.83 -1.31
C LEU A 136 5.05 -10.19 -1.55
N ARG A 137 5.39 -9.16 -0.76
CA ARG A 137 6.67 -8.43 -0.85
C ARG A 137 7.90 -9.34 -0.83
N PHE A 138 7.96 -10.33 0.06
CA PHE A 138 9.06 -11.29 0.13
C PHE A 138 9.23 -12.06 -1.19
N TYR A 139 8.14 -12.60 -1.72
CA TYR A 139 8.15 -13.35 -2.97
C TYR A 139 8.66 -12.51 -4.15
N TRP A 140 8.13 -11.30 -4.35
CA TRP A 140 8.60 -10.43 -5.46
C TRP A 140 10.03 -9.94 -5.29
N GLN A 141 10.48 -9.65 -4.06
CA GLN A 141 11.86 -9.30 -3.80
C GLN A 141 12.81 -10.47 -4.09
N SER A 142 12.40 -11.70 -3.79
CA SER A 142 13.19 -12.91 -4.00
C SER A 142 13.20 -13.43 -5.44
N GLN A 143 12.23 -13.07 -6.28
CA GLN A 143 12.14 -13.57 -7.66
C GLN A 143 13.34 -13.08 -8.49
N GLN A 144 14.40 -13.89 -8.57
CA GLN A 144 15.60 -13.64 -9.37
C GLN A 144 15.36 -13.63 -10.89
N ALA A 145 14.15 -13.96 -11.37
CA ALA A 145 13.86 -14.20 -12.80
C ALA A 145 12.93 -13.19 -13.51
N ALA A 146 12.30 -12.23 -12.81
CA ALA A 146 11.51 -11.18 -13.46
C ALA A 146 12.40 -10.01 -13.91
N SER A 147 12.10 -9.42 -15.07
CA SER A 147 12.77 -8.18 -15.48
C SER A 147 12.53 -7.08 -14.44
N VAL A 148 13.46 -6.11 -14.33
CA VAL A 148 13.35 -5.00 -13.37
C VAL A 148 12.02 -4.26 -13.53
N GLU A 149 11.55 -4.12 -14.76
CA GLU A 149 10.30 -3.45 -15.15
C GLU A 149 9.04 -4.22 -14.71
N GLU A 150 9.04 -5.56 -14.87
CA GLU A 150 7.95 -6.42 -14.39
C GLU A 150 7.88 -6.44 -12.86
N ARG A 151 9.03 -6.47 -12.17
CA ARG A 151 9.09 -6.36 -10.70
C ARG A 151 8.51 -5.03 -10.22
N GLN A 152 8.88 -3.92 -10.85
CA GLN A 152 8.39 -2.59 -10.50
C GLN A 152 6.88 -2.47 -10.75
N SER A 153 6.40 -2.95 -11.90
CA SER A 153 4.98 -2.89 -12.27
C SER A 153 4.11 -3.71 -11.31
N LEU A 154 4.55 -4.90 -10.91
CA LEU A 154 3.84 -5.73 -9.95
C LEU A 154 3.86 -5.12 -8.54
N LEU A 155 5.01 -4.60 -8.09
CA LEU A 155 5.11 -3.93 -6.80
C LEU A 155 4.19 -2.71 -6.70
N LEU A 156 4.08 -1.91 -7.76
CA LEU A 156 3.20 -0.74 -7.84
C LEU A 156 1.72 -1.13 -7.79
N GLY A 157 1.34 -2.24 -8.43
CA GLY A 157 -0.04 -2.72 -8.46
C GLY A 157 -0.59 -3.17 -7.10
N TYR A 158 0.28 -3.60 -6.18
CA TYR A 158 -0.11 -4.14 -4.88
C TYR A 158 0.34 -3.28 -3.68
N GLN A 159 0.67 -2.01 -3.91
CA GLN A 159 0.98 -1.11 -2.80
C GLN A 159 -0.27 -0.78 -1.99
N PRO A 160 -0.17 -0.78 -0.64
CA PRO A 160 -1.27 -0.34 0.22
C PRO A 160 -1.68 1.09 -0.15
N TYR A 161 -2.97 1.37 0.00
CA TYR A 161 -3.48 2.73 -0.18
C TYR A 161 -2.84 3.68 0.84
N ARG A 162 -2.15 4.72 0.36
CA ARG A 162 -1.62 5.79 1.20
C ARG A 162 -2.49 7.04 1.03
N PRO A 163 -3.22 7.48 2.08
CA PRO A 163 -4.07 8.67 2.00
C PRO A 163 -3.32 9.93 1.60
N GLN A 164 -3.95 10.77 0.79
CA GLN A 164 -3.39 12.06 0.40
C GLN A 164 -3.88 13.16 1.35
N CYS A 165 -2.95 13.83 2.03
CA CYS A 165 -3.27 14.91 2.96
C CYS A 165 -2.82 16.28 2.43
N ASP A 166 -3.53 17.33 2.83
CA ASP A 166 -3.18 18.71 2.51
C ASP A 166 -2.03 19.24 3.40
N ALA A 167 -1.61 20.49 3.18
CA ALA A 167 -0.55 21.13 3.98
C ALA A 167 -0.90 21.25 5.47
N HIS A 168 -2.19 21.24 5.82
CA HIS A 168 -2.69 21.31 7.19
C HIS A 168 -2.92 19.92 7.80
N ARG A 169 -2.50 18.84 7.11
CA ARG A 169 -2.63 17.44 7.53
C ARG A 169 -4.08 16.93 7.60
N GLN A 170 -4.97 17.56 6.84
CA GLN A 170 -6.35 17.16 6.64
C GLN A 170 -6.49 16.36 5.35
N TRP A 171 -7.63 15.69 5.16
CA TRP A 171 -7.89 14.94 3.93
C TRP A 171 -7.93 15.90 2.75
N LEU A 172 -7.19 15.59 1.68
CA LEU A 172 -7.44 16.24 0.40
C LEU A 172 -8.86 15.86 -0.05
N PRO A 173 -9.66 16.81 -0.59
CA PRO A 173 -10.97 16.50 -1.15
C PRO A 173 -10.91 15.38 -2.20
N THR A 174 -9.77 15.28 -2.88
CA THR A 174 -9.47 14.20 -3.82
C THR A 174 -8.59 13.15 -3.19
N GLN A 175 -8.96 11.90 -3.43
CA GLN A 175 -8.28 10.69 -3.01
C GLN A 175 -8.18 9.78 -4.22
N CYS A 176 -6.97 9.36 -4.59
CA CYS A 176 -6.74 8.55 -5.80
C CYS A 176 -5.76 7.43 -5.48
N HIS A 177 -6.03 6.22 -5.97
CA HIS A 177 -5.12 5.09 -5.84
C HIS A 177 -4.69 4.59 -7.21
N PRO A 178 -3.38 4.51 -7.50
CA PRO A 178 -2.89 4.17 -8.84
C PRO A 178 -3.33 2.79 -9.36
N SER A 179 -3.64 1.83 -8.48
CA SER A 179 -3.89 0.44 -8.86
C SER A 179 -5.35 0.00 -8.89
N THR A 180 -6.31 0.94 -8.76
CA THR A 180 -7.76 0.69 -8.89
C THR A 180 -8.41 1.60 -9.91
#